data_AF-A0A4P6XGL0-F1
#
_entry.id   AF-A0A4P6XGL0-F1
#
_cell.length_a   1.000
_cell.length_b   1.000
_cell.length_c   1.000
_cell.angle_alpha   90.00
_cell.angle_beta   90.00
_cell.angle_gamma   90.00
#
_symmetry.space_group_name_H-M   'P 1'
#
loop_
_entity.id
_entity.type
_entity.pdbx_description
1 polymer ?
#
loop_
_entity_poly.entity_id
_entity_poly.type
_entity_poly.pdbx_seq_one_letter_code
_entity_poly.pdbx_strand_id
1 'polypeptide(L)'
;MHQPSGRPTSSDLSIENQHPGFPRNIPIIMSTAPAQAAPKREFGRKPRGPRRGRRDEEKGWTPVTKLGRLVAAGKISSMEEIYLHSLPVKEYQIIDALLPELTDEVMKIRSVQKQTRAGQRTRMKAVVIIGDSNGHVGLGIKTAKEVASAIKAAIIIAKLSIIPIRRGYWGSNLGEPHSLPCKVTGKCGSVSVRLIPAARGKGIIASPVVKKLMQLAGVEDVYTTSSGSTRTTENTLKAAFIAIGNTYGFLTPDLWDVKPLGASPLDTYSEEAKAAKRRY
;
A
#
# COMPACT_ATOMS: atom_id res chain seq x y z
N MET A 1 -66.02 -13.73 28.30
CA MET A 1 -66.61 -13.00 29.44
C MET A 1 -65.68 -11.83 29.78
N HIS A 2 -66.25 -10.63 29.89
CA HIS A 2 -65.69 -9.36 30.38
C HIS A 2 -64.61 -8.63 29.55
N GLN A 3 -65.06 -7.67 28.72
CA GLN A 3 -64.59 -6.27 28.75
C GLN A 3 -65.48 -5.47 29.74
N PRO A 4 -65.29 -4.17 30.09
CA PRO A 4 -64.45 -3.12 29.47
C PRO A 4 -63.81 -2.06 30.43
N SER A 5 -63.16 -1.06 29.80
CA SER A 5 -63.03 0.37 30.19
C SER A 5 -62.15 0.74 31.41
N GLY A 6 -61.40 1.85 31.46
CA GLY A 6 -61.33 3.03 30.60
C GLY A 6 -60.16 3.94 31.02
N ARG A 7 -59.80 4.91 30.16
CA ARG A 7 -58.95 6.06 30.51
C ARG A 7 -59.73 7.02 31.43
N PRO A 8 -59.02 7.90 32.14
CA PRO A 8 -59.25 9.32 31.88
C PRO A 8 -57.97 10.17 31.82
N THR A 9 -58.15 11.31 31.16
CA THR A 9 -57.25 12.44 30.95
C THR A 9 -57.34 13.49 32.06
N SER A 10 -56.39 14.45 32.02
CA SER A 10 -56.40 15.83 32.55
C SER A 10 -56.34 16.04 34.07
N SER A 11 -55.35 16.79 34.53
CA SER A 11 -55.57 18.14 35.10
C SER A 11 -54.25 18.84 35.44
N ASP A 12 -54.18 20.08 35.00
CA ASP A 12 -53.29 21.13 35.45
C ASP A 12 -53.23 21.23 36.97
N LEU A 13 -52.03 21.46 37.52
CA LEU A 13 -51.87 22.07 38.84
C LEU A 13 -50.71 23.06 38.78
N SER A 14 -51.10 24.31 38.56
CA SER A 14 -50.37 25.53 38.85
C SER A 14 -49.85 25.53 40.29
N ILE A 15 -48.59 25.90 40.48
CA ILE A 15 -48.10 26.44 41.76
C ILE A 15 -47.49 27.81 41.48
N GLU A 16 -48.20 28.80 41.98
CA GLU A 16 -47.91 30.22 41.99
C GLU A 16 -47.26 30.60 43.33
N ASN A 17 -46.62 31.77 43.36
CA ASN A 17 -46.16 32.56 44.53
C ASN A 17 -44.81 32.15 45.18
N GLN A 18 -43.88 33.05 45.51
CA GLN A 18 -43.94 34.51 45.76
C GLN A 18 -42.51 35.10 45.76
N HIS A 19 -42.36 36.32 45.24
CA HIS A 19 -41.18 37.18 45.41
C HIS A 19 -41.24 37.96 46.74
N PRO A 20 -40.12 38.22 47.42
CA PRO A 20 -40.05 39.29 48.42
C PRO A 20 -39.76 40.64 47.74
N GLY A 21 -40.58 41.63 48.08
CA GLY A 21 -40.59 42.97 47.50
C GLY A 21 -39.45 43.88 47.95
N PHE A 22 -39.21 44.91 47.12
CA PHE A 22 -38.48 46.13 47.47
C PHE A 22 -39.32 47.34 47.08
N PRO A 23 -39.29 48.42 47.89
CA PRO A 23 -40.25 49.52 47.81
C PRO A 23 -39.99 50.46 46.61
N ARG A 24 -41.08 50.98 46.05
CA ARG A 24 -41.11 52.11 45.10
C ARG A 24 -41.17 53.41 45.89
N ASN A 25 -40.33 54.40 45.56
CA ASN A 25 -40.80 55.76 45.23
C ASN A 25 -39.69 56.74 44.75
N ILE A 26 -40.06 57.62 43.80
CA ILE A 26 -39.50 58.97 43.43
C ILE A 26 -38.41 59.00 42.32
N PRO A 27 -38.37 60.00 41.41
CA PRO A 27 -39.28 60.27 40.29
C PRO A 27 -38.52 60.31 38.93
N ILE A 28 -39.26 60.45 37.83
CA ILE A 28 -38.72 60.57 36.47
C ILE A 28 -38.17 61.99 36.24
N ILE A 29 -36.88 62.10 35.90
CA ILE A 29 -36.31 63.29 35.25
C ILE A 29 -35.87 62.87 33.85
N MET A 30 -36.56 63.38 32.84
CA MET A 30 -36.12 63.32 31.45
C MET A 30 -34.89 64.22 31.28
N SER A 31 -33.74 63.61 31.01
CA SER A 31 -32.55 64.27 30.50
C SER A 31 -32.18 63.61 29.18
N THR A 32 -32.53 64.27 28.08
CA THR A 32 -32.07 63.95 26.73
C THR A 32 -30.58 64.27 26.61
N ALA A 33 -29.74 63.21 26.61
CA ALA A 33 -28.35 63.29 26.21
C ALA A 33 -28.15 62.44 24.94
N PRO A 34 -27.45 62.94 23.91
CA PRO A 34 -27.24 62.20 22.68
C PRO A 34 -26.29 61.02 22.92
N ALA A 35 -26.72 59.82 22.53
CA ALA A 35 -25.86 58.64 22.52
C ALA A 35 -24.71 58.84 21.54
N GLN A 36 -23.50 59.12 22.05
CA GLN A 36 -22.29 59.06 21.24
C GLN A 36 -22.03 57.60 20.84
N ALA A 37 -22.08 57.34 19.54
CA ALA A 37 -21.78 56.06 18.96
C ALA A 37 -20.33 55.67 19.27
N ALA A 38 -20.15 54.53 19.96
CA ALA A 38 -18.85 53.90 20.12
C ALA A 38 -18.26 53.56 18.73
N PRO A 39 -16.96 53.76 18.49
CA PRO A 39 -16.35 53.48 17.20
C PRO A 39 -16.39 51.98 16.93
N LYS A 40 -17.06 51.58 15.84
CA LYS A 40 -17.01 50.22 15.31
C LYS A 40 -15.54 49.89 15.01
N ARG A 41 -14.96 48.97 15.79
CA ARG A 41 -13.68 48.33 15.45
C ARG A 41 -13.89 47.50 14.20
N GLU A 42 -13.57 48.10 13.05
CA GLU A 42 -13.48 47.43 11.78
C GLU A 42 -12.29 46.45 11.87
N PHE A 43 -12.59 45.17 12.12
CA PHE A 43 -11.59 44.12 11.96
C PHE A 43 -11.26 44.02 10.46
N GLY A 44 -10.27 44.80 10.05
CA GLY A 44 -9.73 44.78 8.69
C GLY A 44 -9.43 43.34 8.29
N ARG A 45 -10.23 42.81 7.36
CA ARG A 45 -9.88 41.60 6.61
C ARG A 45 -8.64 41.97 5.81
N LYS A 46 -7.45 41.61 6.33
CA LYS A 46 -6.23 41.59 5.52
C LYS A 46 -6.58 40.85 4.22
N PRO A 47 -6.31 41.42 3.03
CA PRO A 47 -6.48 40.68 1.80
C PRO A 47 -5.65 39.41 1.95
N ARG A 48 -6.32 38.26 1.84
CA ARG A 48 -5.62 36.98 1.71
C ARG A 48 -4.74 37.17 0.48
N GLY A 49 -3.44 37.32 0.70
CA GLY A 49 -2.46 37.39 -0.38
C GLY A 49 -2.72 36.26 -1.37
N PRO A 50 -2.38 36.43 -2.64
CA PRO A 50 -2.65 35.43 -3.66
C PRO A 50 -2.22 34.09 -3.08
N ARG A 51 -3.13 33.10 -3.05
CA ARG A 51 -2.75 31.71 -2.79
C ARG A 51 -1.65 31.44 -3.79
N ARG A 52 -0.39 31.52 -3.33
CA ARG A 52 0.79 31.23 -4.13
C ARG A 52 0.47 29.86 -4.68
N GLY A 53 0.18 29.82 -5.98
CA GLY A 53 -0.16 28.58 -6.66
C GLY A 53 0.85 27.58 -6.15
N ARG A 54 0.37 26.48 -5.58
CA ARG A 54 1.24 25.36 -5.29
C ARG A 54 1.69 24.92 -6.66
N ARG A 55 2.77 25.53 -7.12
CA ARG A 55 3.61 25.02 -8.17
C ARG A 55 4.10 23.74 -7.51
N ASP A 56 3.34 22.67 -7.71
CA ASP A 56 3.88 21.33 -7.63
C ASP A 56 4.92 21.29 -8.76
N GLU A 57 6.03 22.00 -8.55
CA GLU A 57 7.28 21.72 -9.23
C GLU A 57 7.44 20.22 -9.07
N GLU A 58 7.61 19.51 -10.19
CA GLU A 58 7.91 18.08 -10.19
C GLU A 58 9.09 17.89 -9.24
N LYS A 59 8.77 17.54 -7.99
CA LYS A 59 9.77 17.35 -6.96
C LYS A 59 10.47 16.08 -7.38
N GLY A 60 11.59 16.25 -8.08
CA GLY A 60 12.54 15.18 -8.36
C GLY A 60 12.79 14.38 -7.08
N TRP A 61 12.98 13.08 -7.26
CA TRP A 61 13.20 12.17 -6.15
C TRP A 61 14.38 12.65 -5.28
N THR A 62 14.10 12.94 -4.01
CA THR A 62 15.12 13.32 -3.02
C THR A 62 15.29 12.17 -2.05
N PRO A 63 16.33 11.32 -2.22
CA PRO A 63 16.49 10.10 -1.45
C PRO A 63 16.80 10.37 0.03
N VAL A 64 16.13 9.64 0.91
CA VAL A 64 16.29 9.79 2.37
C VAL A 64 17.07 8.61 2.95
N THR A 65 16.94 7.44 2.35
CA THR A 65 17.67 6.22 2.71
C THR A 65 19.10 6.22 2.16
N LYS A 66 20.00 5.51 2.84
CA LYS A 66 21.38 5.27 2.36
C LYS A 66 21.36 4.63 0.97
N LEU A 67 20.53 3.60 0.81
CA LEU A 67 20.38 2.88 -0.46
C LEU A 67 19.80 3.78 -1.55
N GLY A 68 18.78 4.60 -1.24
CA GLY A 68 18.25 5.58 -2.20
C GLY A 68 19.31 6.58 -2.67
N ARG A 69 20.21 7.03 -1.78
CA ARG A 69 21.32 7.92 -2.18
C ARG A 69 22.29 7.24 -3.12
N LEU A 70 22.67 5.99 -2.84
CA LEU A 70 23.61 5.24 -3.69
C LEU A 70 23.03 4.97 -5.09
N VAL A 71 21.73 4.65 -5.17
CA VAL A 71 21.04 4.45 -6.44
C VAL A 71 20.90 5.78 -7.20
N ALA A 72 20.49 6.86 -6.53
CA ALA A 72 20.41 8.18 -7.15
C ALA A 72 21.78 8.73 -7.59
N ALA A 73 22.86 8.36 -6.91
CA ALA A 73 24.24 8.66 -7.27
C ALA A 73 24.80 7.75 -8.38
N GLY A 74 24.06 6.72 -8.80
CA GLY A 74 24.49 5.77 -9.83
C GLY A 74 25.57 4.78 -9.41
N LYS A 75 25.77 4.57 -8.09
CA LYS A 75 26.76 3.60 -7.57
C LYS A 75 26.26 2.17 -7.59
N ILE A 76 24.96 1.99 -7.38
CA ILE A 76 24.27 0.70 -7.52
C ILE A 76 23.49 0.79 -8.82
N SER A 77 23.91 0.01 -9.82
CA SER A 77 23.30 -0.01 -11.16
C SER A 77 22.38 -1.20 -11.39
N SER A 78 22.50 -2.27 -10.58
CA SER A 78 21.72 -3.50 -10.73
C SER A 78 20.89 -3.82 -9.49
N MET A 79 19.67 -4.32 -9.72
CA MET A 79 18.81 -4.85 -8.67
C MET A 79 19.42 -6.11 -8.02
N GLU A 80 20.24 -6.86 -8.76
CA GLU A 80 20.89 -8.09 -8.28
C GLU A 80 21.83 -7.83 -7.09
N GLU A 81 22.51 -6.69 -7.10
CA GLU A 81 23.40 -6.26 -6.02
C GLU A 81 22.61 -6.02 -4.71
N ILE A 82 21.41 -5.46 -4.83
CA ILE A 82 20.49 -5.27 -3.69
C ILE A 82 20.04 -6.61 -3.12
N TYR A 83 19.70 -7.58 -3.99
CA TYR A 83 19.29 -8.91 -3.55
C TYR A 83 20.43 -9.70 -2.91
N LEU A 84 21.63 -9.67 -3.50
CA LEU A 84 22.81 -10.38 -3.01
C LEU A 84 23.15 -9.97 -1.58
N HIS A 85 23.08 -8.68 -1.28
CA HIS A 85 23.35 -8.13 0.05
C HIS A 85 22.12 -8.03 0.94
N SER A 86 20.96 -8.54 0.49
CA SER A 86 19.69 -8.52 1.24
C SER A 86 19.31 -7.13 1.77
N LEU A 87 19.57 -6.08 0.98
CA LEU A 87 19.36 -4.70 1.43
C LEU A 87 17.87 -4.34 1.39
N PRO A 88 17.31 -3.77 2.48
CA PRO A 88 15.89 -3.48 2.55
C PRO A 88 15.51 -2.26 1.70
N VAL A 89 14.69 -2.47 0.68
CA VAL A 89 14.12 -1.39 -0.14
C VAL A 89 12.95 -0.74 0.59
N LYS A 90 13.04 0.57 0.83
CA LYS A 90 12.00 1.36 1.53
C LYS A 90 11.42 2.51 0.71
N GLU A 91 12.01 2.79 -0.46
CA GLU A 91 11.56 3.82 -1.40
C GLU A 91 11.26 3.13 -2.73
N TYR A 92 10.07 3.35 -3.30
CA TYR A 92 9.70 2.69 -4.56
C TYR A 92 10.45 3.26 -5.75
N GLN A 93 10.95 4.50 -5.64
CA GLN A 93 11.73 5.17 -6.67
C GLN A 93 13.05 4.45 -6.97
N ILE A 94 13.61 3.72 -6.00
CA ILE A 94 14.76 2.84 -6.21
C ILE A 94 14.47 1.84 -7.33
N ILE A 95 13.28 1.27 -7.31
CA ILE A 95 12.87 0.23 -8.24
C ILE A 95 12.53 0.84 -9.59
N ASP A 96 11.90 2.02 -9.59
CA ASP A 96 11.63 2.76 -10.83
C ASP A 96 12.92 3.16 -11.57
N ALA A 97 13.99 3.44 -10.82
CA ALA A 97 15.31 3.75 -11.38
C ALA A 97 16.05 2.51 -11.91
N LEU A 98 15.94 1.37 -11.22
CA LEU A 98 16.68 0.14 -11.55
C LEU A 98 15.96 -0.78 -12.55
N LEU A 99 14.62 -0.73 -12.58
CA LEU A 99 13.78 -1.58 -13.43
C LEU A 99 12.74 -0.71 -14.16
N PRO A 100 13.13 -0.04 -15.27
CA PRO A 100 12.25 0.87 -15.98
C PRO A 100 11.11 0.17 -16.75
N GLU A 101 11.29 -1.10 -17.14
CA GLU A 101 10.35 -1.88 -17.94
C GLU A 101 9.27 -2.61 -17.11
N LEU A 102 9.02 -2.15 -15.88
CA LEU A 102 8.01 -2.75 -15.01
C LEU A 102 6.59 -2.48 -15.53
N THR A 103 5.85 -3.56 -15.73
CA THR A 103 4.42 -3.50 -16.05
C THR A 103 3.60 -3.81 -14.81
N ASP A 104 2.53 -3.04 -14.58
CA ASP A 104 1.60 -3.25 -13.47
C ASP A 104 0.27 -3.82 -13.96
N GLU A 105 -0.33 -4.66 -13.11
CA GLU A 105 -1.62 -5.26 -13.41
C GLU A 105 -2.51 -5.40 -12.18
N VAL A 106 -3.73 -4.92 -12.34
CA VAL A 106 -4.76 -4.98 -11.29
C VAL A 106 -5.53 -6.29 -11.39
N MET A 107 -5.26 -7.20 -10.46
CA MET A 107 -5.85 -8.55 -10.48
C MET A 107 -7.28 -8.57 -9.98
N LYS A 108 -7.54 -7.90 -8.85
CA LYS A 108 -8.86 -7.91 -8.22
C LYS A 108 -9.07 -6.69 -7.34
N ILE A 109 -10.24 -6.10 -7.49
CA ILE A 109 -10.76 -5.06 -6.59
C ILE A 109 -11.94 -5.66 -5.83
N ARG A 110 -11.96 -5.49 -4.51
CA ARG A 110 -13.07 -5.94 -3.65
C ARG A 110 -13.48 -4.87 -2.65
N SER A 111 -14.77 -4.74 -2.40
CA SER A 111 -15.26 -3.93 -1.29
C SER A 111 -15.07 -4.70 0.02
N VAL A 112 -14.55 -4.02 1.04
CA VAL A 112 -14.45 -4.54 2.41
C VAL A 112 -15.20 -3.58 3.33
N GLN A 113 -15.97 -4.12 4.27
CA GLN A 113 -16.89 -3.33 5.08
C GLN A 113 -16.55 -3.47 6.57
N LYS A 114 -16.66 -2.37 7.31
CA LYS A 114 -16.57 -2.33 8.78
C LYS A 114 -17.88 -1.77 9.32
N GLN A 115 -18.57 -2.52 10.18
CA GLN A 115 -19.75 -2.02 10.88
C GLN A 115 -19.35 -0.93 11.89
N THR A 116 -20.11 0.15 11.94
CA THR A 116 -19.97 1.25 12.90
C THR A 116 -21.33 1.58 13.51
N ARG A 117 -21.34 2.42 14.56
CA ARG A 117 -22.60 2.88 15.19
C ARG A 117 -23.51 3.63 14.21
N ALA A 118 -22.92 4.31 13.21
CA ALA A 118 -23.63 5.07 12.19
C ALA A 118 -23.75 4.30 10.85
N GLY A 119 -23.75 2.97 10.88
CA GLY A 119 -23.90 2.11 9.71
C GLY A 119 -22.59 1.50 9.18
N GLN A 120 -22.59 1.08 7.91
CA GLN A 120 -21.46 0.38 7.30
C GLN A 120 -20.45 1.33 6.69
N ARG A 121 -19.19 1.23 7.11
CA ARG A 121 -18.06 1.93 6.48
C ARG A 121 -17.38 1.02 5.47
N THR A 122 -17.58 1.31 4.19
CA THR A 122 -16.96 0.57 3.09
C THR A 122 -15.58 1.15 2.73
N ARG A 123 -14.68 0.28 2.29
CA ARG A 123 -13.37 0.61 1.72
C ARG A 123 -13.09 -0.31 0.55
N MET A 124 -12.21 0.11 -0.34
CA MET A 124 -11.82 -0.68 -1.50
C MET A 124 -10.47 -1.31 -1.26
N LYS A 125 -10.37 -2.62 -1.48
CA LYS A 125 -9.11 -3.37 -1.45
C LYS A 125 -8.70 -3.72 -2.87
N ALA A 126 -7.50 -3.31 -3.24
CA ALA A 126 -6.87 -3.65 -4.51
C ALA A 126 -5.76 -4.67 -4.29
N VAL A 127 -5.66 -5.62 -5.21
CA VAL A 127 -4.55 -6.56 -5.34
C VAL A 127 -3.90 -6.32 -6.71
N VAL A 128 -2.62 -5.99 -6.71
CA VAL A 128 -1.85 -5.61 -7.89
C VAL A 128 -0.59 -6.47 -7.96
N ILE A 129 -0.22 -6.89 -9.16
CA ILE A 129 1.05 -7.54 -9.46
C ILE A 129 1.87 -6.57 -10.30
N ILE A 130 3.18 -6.58 -10.13
CA ILE A 130 4.12 -5.88 -11.00
C ILE A 130 5.17 -6.88 -11.45
N GLY A 131 5.65 -6.78 -12.68
CA GLY A 131 6.83 -7.52 -13.13
C GLY A 131 7.37 -7.03 -14.46
N ASP A 132 8.60 -7.42 -14.75
CA ASP A 132 9.35 -7.05 -15.96
C ASP A 132 9.39 -8.19 -17.00
N SER A 133 8.71 -9.31 -16.73
CA SER A 133 8.79 -10.53 -17.54
C SER A 133 10.21 -11.07 -17.71
N ASN A 134 11.17 -10.64 -16.88
CA ASN A 134 12.57 -11.02 -16.94
C ASN A 134 13.11 -11.46 -15.58
N GLY A 135 12.27 -12.11 -14.77
CA GLY A 135 12.68 -12.70 -13.50
C GLY A 135 12.50 -11.78 -12.29
N HIS A 136 11.79 -10.66 -12.40
CA HIS A 136 11.41 -9.85 -11.25
C HIS A 136 9.89 -9.73 -11.13
N VAL A 137 9.36 -9.99 -9.94
CA VAL A 137 7.92 -9.83 -9.68
C VAL A 137 7.65 -9.27 -8.30
N GLY A 138 6.63 -8.46 -8.17
CA GLY A 138 6.17 -7.83 -6.94
C GLY A 138 4.68 -8.03 -6.74
N LEU A 139 4.25 -8.17 -5.48
CA LEU A 139 2.84 -8.33 -5.11
C LEU A 139 2.43 -7.24 -4.11
N GLY A 140 1.43 -6.45 -4.49
CA GLY A 140 0.95 -5.31 -3.72
C GLY A 140 -0.51 -5.48 -3.33
N ILE A 141 -0.80 -5.27 -2.06
CA ILE A 141 -2.17 -5.34 -1.54
C ILE A 141 -2.42 -4.13 -0.66
N LYS A 142 -3.43 -3.33 -1.00
CA LYS A 142 -3.76 -2.13 -0.25
C LYS A 142 -5.25 -1.88 -0.14
N THR A 143 -5.64 -1.24 0.96
CA THR A 143 -7.00 -0.73 1.18
C THR A 143 -6.99 0.80 1.25
N ALA A 144 -7.95 1.43 0.58
CA ALA A 144 -8.18 2.86 0.66
C ALA A 144 -9.69 3.18 0.63
N LYS A 145 -10.05 4.46 0.83
CA LYS A 145 -11.44 4.90 0.70
C LYS A 145 -11.89 4.85 -0.76
N GLU A 146 -11.03 5.31 -1.66
CA GLU A 146 -11.27 5.38 -3.10
C GLU A 146 -10.50 4.28 -3.84
N VAL A 147 -11.05 3.83 -4.96
CA VAL A 147 -10.45 2.77 -5.80
C VAL A 147 -9.09 3.22 -6.35
N ALA A 148 -9.02 4.40 -6.97
CA ALA A 148 -7.80 4.92 -7.58
C ALA A 148 -6.65 5.04 -6.56
N SER A 149 -6.95 5.53 -5.35
CA SER A 149 -5.98 5.61 -4.26
C SER A 149 -5.50 4.22 -3.81
N ALA A 150 -6.40 3.23 -3.74
CA ALA A 150 -6.04 1.86 -3.39
C ALA A 150 -5.10 1.24 -4.42
N ILE A 151 -5.36 1.45 -5.72
CA ILE A 151 -4.53 0.93 -6.81
C ILE A 151 -3.15 1.58 -6.78
N LYS A 152 -3.05 2.91 -6.76
CA LYS A 152 -1.76 3.63 -6.71
C LYS A 152 -0.91 3.20 -5.52
N ALA A 153 -1.52 3.08 -4.35
CA ALA A 153 -0.79 2.66 -3.15
C ALA A 153 -0.47 1.15 -3.15
N ALA A 154 -1.26 0.31 -3.83
CA ALA A 154 -0.93 -1.10 -4.04
C ALA A 154 0.26 -1.26 -5.00
N ILE A 155 0.34 -0.46 -6.06
CA ILE A 155 1.50 -0.41 -6.98
C ILE A 155 2.77 -0.08 -6.21
N ILE A 156 2.76 0.94 -5.35
CA ILE A 156 3.92 1.30 -4.52
C ILE A 156 4.34 0.13 -3.61
N ILE A 157 3.38 -0.57 -3.00
CA ILE A 157 3.69 -1.75 -2.15
C ILE A 157 4.25 -2.90 -2.98
N ALA A 158 3.70 -3.15 -4.18
CA ALA A 158 4.19 -4.18 -5.08
C ALA A 158 5.64 -3.92 -5.51
N LYS A 159 6.00 -2.66 -5.79
CA LYS A 159 7.39 -2.26 -6.01
C LYS A 159 8.21 -2.63 -4.79
N LEU A 160 7.88 -2.10 -3.61
CA LEU A 160 8.66 -2.37 -2.39
C LEU A 160 8.80 -3.86 -2.02
N SER A 161 7.90 -4.73 -2.49
CA SER A 161 7.93 -6.17 -2.25
C SER A 161 8.51 -6.99 -3.41
N ILE A 162 9.21 -6.38 -4.36
CA ILE A 162 9.77 -7.10 -5.51
C ILE A 162 10.77 -8.18 -5.07
N ILE A 163 10.70 -9.34 -5.71
CA ILE A 163 11.56 -10.50 -5.47
C ILE A 163 12.18 -10.97 -6.79
N PRO A 164 13.42 -11.52 -6.73
CA PRO A 164 14.01 -12.18 -7.88
C PRO A 164 13.45 -13.59 -8.03
N ILE A 165 13.42 -14.06 -9.27
CA ILE A 165 12.91 -15.38 -9.64
C ILE A 165 14.01 -16.17 -10.30
N ARG A 166 14.31 -17.34 -9.75
CA ARG A 166 15.30 -18.23 -10.33
C ARG A 166 14.64 -19.04 -11.43
N ARG A 167 14.94 -18.70 -12.68
CA ARG A 167 14.56 -19.50 -13.86
C ARG A 167 15.56 -20.65 -14.06
N GLY A 168 15.11 -21.69 -14.74
CA GLY A 168 15.91 -22.89 -15.01
C GLY A 168 15.39 -23.67 -16.20
N TYR A 169 15.88 -24.89 -16.33
CA TYR A 169 15.56 -25.81 -17.41
C TYR A 169 14.84 -27.05 -16.86
N TRP A 170 13.96 -27.63 -17.67
CA TRP A 170 13.33 -28.92 -17.32
C TRP A 170 14.23 -30.13 -17.62
N GLY A 171 15.03 -30.04 -18.69
CA GLY A 171 15.92 -31.11 -19.17
C GLY A 171 17.26 -30.54 -19.60
N SER A 172 17.61 -30.68 -20.89
CA SER A 172 18.88 -30.13 -21.42
C SER A 172 18.92 -28.59 -21.31
N ASN A 173 20.08 -28.06 -20.94
CA ASN A 173 20.36 -26.63 -20.78
C ASN A 173 20.57 -25.94 -22.15
N LEU A 174 19.60 -26.09 -23.04
CA LEU A 174 19.66 -25.51 -24.38
C LEU A 174 18.98 -24.14 -24.38
N GLY A 175 19.63 -23.08 -24.87
CA GLY A 175 19.02 -21.74 -25.02
C GLY A 175 18.68 -21.07 -23.69
N GLU A 176 17.67 -20.18 -23.69
CA GLU A 176 17.29 -19.42 -22.49
C GLU A 176 16.49 -20.25 -21.46
N PRO A 177 16.64 -19.99 -20.15
CA PRO A 177 15.83 -20.62 -19.10
C PRO A 177 14.34 -20.32 -19.28
N HIS A 178 13.54 -21.36 -19.50
CA HIS A 178 12.10 -21.26 -19.80
C HIS A 178 11.20 -21.67 -18.63
N SER A 179 11.72 -22.46 -17.68
CA SER A 179 10.96 -23.03 -16.58
C SER A 179 11.61 -22.72 -15.22
N LEU A 180 11.29 -23.49 -14.19
CA LEU A 180 11.86 -23.39 -12.84
C LEU A 180 12.94 -24.47 -12.63
N PRO A 181 13.95 -24.23 -11.77
CA PRO A 181 15.01 -25.22 -11.50
C PRO A 181 14.50 -26.43 -10.70
N CYS A 182 13.49 -26.24 -9.84
CA CYS A 182 12.99 -27.27 -8.95
C CYS A 182 11.49 -27.13 -8.69
N LYS A 183 10.87 -28.19 -8.16
CA LYS A 183 9.48 -28.15 -7.72
C LYS A 183 9.39 -27.36 -6.42
N VAL A 184 8.67 -26.24 -6.44
CA VAL A 184 8.53 -25.36 -5.27
C VAL A 184 7.07 -25.29 -4.83
N THR A 185 6.85 -25.15 -3.53
CA THR A 185 5.52 -24.99 -2.97
C THR A 185 5.47 -23.74 -2.12
N GLY A 186 4.36 -23.02 -2.19
CA GLY A 186 4.05 -21.90 -1.31
C GLY A 186 2.67 -22.06 -0.72
N LYS A 187 2.49 -21.56 0.51
CA LYS A 187 1.25 -21.69 1.27
C LYS A 187 0.86 -20.36 1.87
N CYS A 188 -0.42 -20.02 1.77
CA CYS A 188 -1.01 -18.87 2.45
C CYS A 188 -2.44 -19.20 2.89
N GLY A 189 -2.68 -19.21 4.21
CA GLY A 189 -3.95 -19.67 4.77
C GLY A 189 -4.21 -21.14 4.40
N SER A 190 -5.42 -21.44 3.91
CA SER A 190 -5.78 -22.77 3.44
C SER A 190 -5.27 -23.10 2.04
N VAL A 191 -4.76 -22.12 1.29
CA VAL A 191 -4.34 -22.33 -0.11
C VAL A 191 -2.87 -22.74 -0.15
N SER A 192 -2.60 -23.81 -0.88
CA SER A 192 -1.25 -24.24 -1.28
C SER A 192 -1.15 -24.24 -2.81
N VAL A 193 -0.05 -23.70 -3.33
CA VAL A 193 0.26 -23.68 -4.76
C VAL A 193 1.63 -24.32 -4.93
N ARG A 194 1.68 -25.36 -5.75
CA ARG A 194 2.91 -26.05 -6.14
C ARG A 194 3.21 -25.74 -7.59
N LEU A 195 4.43 -25.30 -7.85
CA LEU A 195 4.97 -25.07 -9.19
C LEU A 195 5.86 -26.24 -9.54
N ILE A 196 5.67 -26.77 -10.75
CA ILE A 196 6.36 -27.94 -11.25
C ILE A 196 7.01 -27.54 -12.58
N PRO A 197 8.33 -27.74 -12.75
CA PRO A 197 9.00 -27.47 -14.01
C PRO A 197 8.36 -28.25 -15.17
N ALA A 198 8.30 -27.63 -16.34
CA ALA A 198 7.65 -28.18 -17.53
C ALA A 198 8.57 -28.11 -18.75
N ALA A 199 8.40 -29.05 -19.68
CA ALA A 199 9.13 -29.07 -20.94
C ALA A 199 8.80 -27.83 -21.80
N ARG A 200 9.70 -27.51 -22.74
CA ARG A 200 9.51 -26.38 -23.65
C ARG A 200 8.22 -26.44 -24.45
N GLY A 201 7.57 -25.28 -24.60
CA GLY A 201 6.39 -25.10 -25.44
C GLY A 201 5.09 -25.64 -24.83
N LYS A 202 5.08 -25.96 -23.54
CA LYS A 202 3.85 -26.33 -22.80
C LYS A 202 3.04 -25.10 -22.40
N GLY A 203 3.70 -23.96 -22.26
CA GLY A 203 3.15 -22.74 -21.72
C GLY A 203 2.87 -22.84 -20.22
N ILE A 204 2.23 -21.79 -19.71
CA ILE A 204 1.83 -21.70 -18.31
C ILE A 204 0.48 -22.39 -18.11
N ILE A 205 0.50 -23.57 -17.48
CA ILE A 205 -0.69 -24.35 -17.16
C ILE A 205 -1.09 -24.06 -15.71
N ALA A 206 -1.89 -23.00 -15.56
CA ALA A 206 -2.33 -22.49 -14.26
C ALA A 206 -3.70 -21.82 -14.32
N SER A 207 -4.30 -21.61 -13.15
CA SER A 207 -5.48 -20.72 -13.02
C SER A 207 -5.15 -19.32 -13.57
N PRO A 208 -6.12 -18.56 -14.13
CA PRO A 208 -5.85 -17.26 -14.77
C PRO A 208 -5.07 -16.29 -13.89
N VAL A 209 -5.36 -16.32 -12.59
CA VAL A 209 -4.71 -15.49 -11.57
C VAL A 209 -3.23 -15.80 -11.43
N VAL A 210 -2.89 -17.09 -11.31
CA VAL A 210 -1.49 -17.54 -11.18
C VAL A 210 -0.78 -17.46 -12.52
N LYS A 211 -1.49 -17.73 -13.62
CA LYS A 211 -0.96 -17.63 -14.98
C LYS A 211 -0.38 -16.24 -15.23
N LYS A 212 -1.13 -15.21 -14.83
CA LYS A 212 -0.71 -13.83 -15.04
C LYS A 212 0.49 -13.42 -14.17
N LEU A 213 0.53 -13.88 -12.93
CA LEU A 213 1.72 -13.75 -12.07
C LEU A 213 2.96 -14.39 -12.73
N MET A 214 2.83 -15.59 -13.31
CA MET A 214 3.94 -16.31 -13.96
C MET A 214 4.39 -15.64 -15.27
N GLN A 215 3.46 -15.00 -16.01
CA GLN A 215 3.80 -14.21 -17.19
C GLN A 215 4.68 -13.02 -16.82
N LEU A 216 4.24 -12.23 -15.82
CA LEU A 216 5.00 -11.08 -15.33
C LEU A 216 6.32 -11.46 -14.67
N ALA A 217 6.42 -12.70 -14.18
CA ALA A 217 7.64 -13.29 -13.67
C ALA A 217 8.65 -13.69 -14.76
N GLY A 218 8.25 -13.77 -16.03
CA GLY A 218 9.11 -14.24 -17.12
C GLY A 218 9.27 -15.76 -17.19
N VAL A 219 8.33 -16.51 -16.63
CA VAL A 219 8.31 -17.99 -16.72
C VAL A 219 7.44 -18.38 -17.91
N GLU A 220 8.01 -19.09 -18.87
CA GLU A 220 7.31 -19.50 -20.10
C GLU A 220 6.52 -20.79 -19.89
N ASP A 221 7.15 -21.78 -19.26
CA ASP A 221 6.62 -23.14 -19.12
C ASP A 221 6.57 -23.56 -17.66
N VAL A 222 5.37 -23.83 -17.14
CA VAL A 222 5.21 -24.33 -15.77
C VAL A 222 3.89 -25.06 -15.59
N TYR A 223 3.94 -26.21 -14.92
CA TYR A 223 2.75 -26.90 -14.42
C TYR A 223 2.44 -26.40 -13.02
N THR A 224 1.16 -26.23 -12.71
CA THR A 224 0.75 -25.85 -11.36
C THR A 224 -0.26 -26.82 -10.79
N THR A 225 -0.13 -27.11 -9.50
CA THR A 225 -1.18 -27.77 -8.73
C THR A 225 -1.57 -26.88 -7.57
N SER A 226 -2.87 -26.69 -7.36
CA SER A 226 -3.39 -25.87 -6.28
C SER A 226 -4.35 -26.67 -5.43
N SER A 227 -4.24 -26.57 -4.10
CA SER A 227 -5.13 -27.22 -3.14
C SER A 227 -5.64 -26.21 -2.10
N GLY A 228 -6.83 -26.47 -1.56
CA GLY A 228 -7.51 -25.59 -0.60
C GLY A 228 -8.52 -24.63 -1.25
N SER A 229 -8.90 -23.55 -0.54
CA SER A 229 -9.94 -22.61 -1.00
C SER A 229 -9.38 -21.57 -1.99
N THR A 230 -9.12 -22.01 -3.22
CA THR A 230 -8.50 -21.20 -4.30
C THR A 230 -9.38 -20.04 -4.78
N ARG A 231 -10.68 -20.02 -4.43
CA ARG A 231 -11.59 -18.88 -4.64
C ARG A 231 -11.09 -17.61 -3.95
N THR A 232 -10.30 -17.75 -2.88
CA THR A 232 -9.64 -16.62 -2.20
C THR A 232 -8.43 -16.13 -2.99
N THR A 233 -8.69 -15.37 -4.07
CA THR A 233 -7.69 -14.86 -5.02
C THR A 233 -6.43 -14.28 -4.36
N GLU A 234 -6.60 -13.52 -3.27
CA GLU A 234 -5.48 -12.92 -2.52
C GLU A 234 -4.53 -13.98 -1.94
N ASN A 235 -5.08 -15.05 -1.35
CA ASN A 235 -4.27 -16.11 -0.76
C ASN A 235 -3.61 -16.97 -1.84
N THR A 236 -4.31 -17.22 -2.95
CA THR A 236 -3.75 -17.90 -4.10
C THR A 236 -2.54 -17.15 -4.67
N LEU A 237 -2.65 -15.82 -4.82
CA LEU A 237 -1.52 -14.98 -5.27
C LEU A 237 -0.37 -14.95 -4.27
N LYS A 238 -0.65 -14.80 -2.97
CA LYS A 238 0.39 -14.86 -1.93
C LYS A 238 1.09 -16.21 -1.90
N ALA A 239 0.34 -17.31 -2.01
CA ALA A 239 0.88 -18.66 -2.03
C ALA A 239 1.80 -18.86 -3.24
N ALA A 240 1.36 -18.43 -4.44
CA ALA A 240 2.19 -18.48 -5.64
C ALA A 240 3.43 -17.58 -5.52
N PHE A 241 3.28 -16.35 -5.02
CA PHE A 241 4.38 -15.41 -4.80
C PHE A 241 5.44 -15.98 -3.83
N ILE A 242 5.02 -16.61 -2.73
CA ILE A 242 5.92 -17.31 -1.81
C ILE A 242 6.59 -18.51 -2.51
N ALA A 243 5.85 -19.28 -3.31
CA ALA A 243 6.41 -20.43 -4.03
C ALA A 243 7.55 -20.00 -4.96
N ILE A 244 7.36 -18.89 -5.69
CA ILE A 244 8.37 -18.30 -6.56
C ILE A 244 9.56 -17.78 -5.74
N GLY A 245 9.33 -17.06 -4.63
CA GLY A 245 10.43 -16.58 -3.77
C GLY A 245 11.29 -17.72 -3.21
N ASN A 246 10.68 -18.88 -2.95
CA ASN A 246 11.40 -20.07 -2.49
C ASN A 246 12.33 -20.69 -3.56
N THR A 247 12.28 -20.24 -4.82
CA THR A 247 13.16 -20.76 -5.88
C THR A 247 14.64 -20.47 -5.62
N TYR A 248 14.96 -19.27 -5.12
CA TYR A 248 16.32 -18.94 -4.66
C TYR A 248 16.64 -19.52 -3.28
N GLY A 249 15.62 -19.83 -2.48
CA GLY A 249 15.80 -20.49 -1.19
C GLY A 249 16.17 -21.99 -1.29
N PHE A 250 15.98 -22.60 -2.45
CA PHE A 250 16.28 -24.02 -2.67
C PHE A 250 17.73 -24.19 -3.14
N LEU A 251 18.55 -24.87 -2.33
CA LEU A 251 19.94 -25.17 -2.65
C LEU A 251 20.03 -26.35 -3.62
N THR A 252 20.52 -26.07 -4.82
CA THR A 252 20.76 -27.05 -5.88
C THR A 252 22.27 -27.27 -6.07
N PRO A 253 22.70 -28.38 -6.72
CA PRO A 253 24.11 -28.71 -6.87
C PRO A 253 24.97 -27.64 -7.58
N ASP A 254 24.40 -26.87 -8.50
CA ASP A 254 25.09 -25.77 -9.20
C ASP A 254 25.42 -24.57 -8.30
N LEU A 255 24.92 -24.55 -7.06
CA LEU A 255 25.20 -23.53 -6.05
C LEU A 255 26.10 -24.04 -4.92
N TRP A 256 26.69 -25.23 -5.04
CA TRP A 256 27.57 -25.79 -4.00
C TRP A 256 28.96 -25.16 -3.94
N ASP A 257 29.40 -24.57 -5.04
CA ASP A 257 30.71 -23.92 -5.11
C ASP A 257 30.78 -22.72 -4.15
N VAL A 258 31.85 -22.70 -3.35
CA VAL A 258 32.09 -21.63 -2.38
C VAL A 258 32.48 -20.35 -3.13
N LYS A 259 31.60 -19.34 -3.07
CA LYS A 259 31.88 -18.00 -3.62
C LYS A 259 32.48 -17.11 -2.54
N PRO A 260 33.49 -16.28 -2.86
CA PRO A 260 34.00 -15.29 -1.91
C PRO A 260 32.91 -14.27 -1.58
N LEU A 261 32.80 -13.91 -0.29
CA LEU A 261 31.84 -12.91 0.16
C LEU A 261 32.36 -11.51 -0.16
N GLY A 262 31.70 -10.81 -1.09
CA GLY A 262 32.01 -9.43 -1.43
C GLY A 262 31.60 -8.43 -0.34
N ALA A 263 32.26 -7.28 -0.30
CA ALA A 263 31.89 -6.18 0.60
C ALA A 263 30.52 -5.59 0.22
N SER A 264 29.74 -5.15 1.21
CA SER A 264 28.45 -4.51 0.95
C SER A 264 28.64 -3.15 0.27
N PRO A 265 27.77 -2.75 -0.68
CA PRO A 265 27.81 -1.42 -1.29
C PRO A 265 27.71 -0.29 -0.26
N LEU A 266 27.04 -0.56 0.86
CA LEU A 266 26.91 0.39 1.96
C LEU A 266 28.24 0.66 2.69
N ASP A 267 29.15 -0.32 2.70
CA ASP A 267 30.46 -0.21 3.33
C ASP A 267 31.45 0.42 2.36
N THR A 268 31.47 -0.06 1.11
CA THR A 268 32.33 0.45 0.03
C THR A 268 32.09 1.93 -0.25
N TYR A 269 30.82 2.35 -0.34
CA TYR A 269 30.43 3.74 -0.65
C TYR A 269 29.92 4.48 0.58
N SER A 270 30.47 4.18 1.76
CA SER A 270 29.97 4.69 3.04
C SER A 270 29.97 6.22 3.15
N GLU A 271 30.91 6.93 2.52
CA GLU A 271 30.96 8.39 2.51
C GLU A 271 29.80 9.02 1.72
N GLU A 272 29.45 8.43 0.57
CA GLU A 272 28.34 8.92 -0.26
C GLU A 272 26.97 8.51 0.29
N ALA A 273 26.92 7.36 0.97
CA ALA A 273 25.71 6.88 1.64
C ALA A 273 25.33 7.77 2.84
N LYS A 274 26.29 8.46 3.48
CA LYS A 274 26.04 9.38 4.59
C LYS A 274 25.24 10.58 4.11
N ALA A 275 24.28 11.01 4.93
CA ALA A 275 23.62 12.29 4.68
C ALA A 275 24.66 13.40 4.85
N ALA A 276 24.64 14.41 3.97
CA ALA A 276 25.35 15.64 4.23
C ALA A 276 24.89 16.15 5.61
N LYS A 277 25.78 16.09 6.62
CA LYS A 277 25.50 16.65 7.94
C LYS A 277 25.25 18.13 7.72
N ARG A 278 23.98 18.56 7.78
CA ARG A 278 23.65 19.96 8.07
C ARG A 278 24.22 20.23 9.46
N ARG A 279 25.45 20.74 9.53
CA ARG A 279 25.96 21.40 10.73
C ARG A 279 25.02 22.60 10.93
N TYR A 280 24.27 22.55 12.03
CA TYR A 280 23.49 23.68 12.51
C TYR A 280 24.40 24.53 13.39
#